data_AF-A0A3D2FHT5-F1
#
_entry.id   AF-A0A3D2FHT5-F1
#
_cell.length_a   1.000
_cell.length_b   1.000
_cell.length_c   1.000
_cell.angle_alpha   90.00
_cell.angle_beta   90.00
_cell.angle_gamma   90.00
#
_symmetry.space_group_name_H-M   'P 1'
#
loop_
_entity.id
_entity.type
_entity.pdbx_description
1 polymer ?
#
loop_
_entity_poly.entity_id
_entity_poly.type
_entity_poly.pdbx_seq_one_letter_code
_entity_poly.pdbx_strand_id
1 'polypeptide(L)' 'MLTTIEVTIDSTGHLHSVEPKQTIKPGRALLTWLEPDAAHEPALMAEAALEQEWLNPEEDAAWEHLQPGK' A
#
# COMPACT_ATOMS: atom_id res chain seq x y z
N MET A 1 17.47 11.33 20.23
CA MET A 1 16.97 10.62 19.04
C MET A 1 15.46 10.50 19.15
N LEU A 2 14.74 10.74 18.06
CA LEU A 2 13.29 10.54 18.00
C LEU A 2 13.03 9.08 17.61
N THR A 3 12.06 8.45 18.24
CA THR A 3 11.59 7.11 17.89
C THR A 3 10.14 7.21 17.50
N THR A 4 9.83 6.79 16.29
CA THR A 4 8.45 6.71 15.79
C THR A 4 7.96 5.28 16.00
N ILE A 5 6.76 5.13 16.54
CA ILE A 5 6.09 3.85 16.75
C ILE A 5 4.74 3.96 16.05
N GLU A 6 4.42 2.98 15.21
CA GLU A 6 3.10 2.92 14.58
C GLU A 6 2.07 2.37 15.57
N VAL A 7 0.95 3.07 15.66
CA VAL A 7 -0.12 2.77 16.62
C VAL A 7 -1.48 2.92 15.97
N THR A 8 -2.43 2.11 16.44
CA THR A 8 -3.86 2.33 16.20
C THR A 8 -4.46 3.02 17.41
N ILE A 9 -5.49 3.85 17.16
CA ILE A 9 -6.24 4.54 18.22
C ILE A 9 -7.62 3.92 18.27
N ASP A 10 -8.00 3.36 19.41
CA ASP A 10 -9.34 2.79 19.57
C ASP A 10 -10.40 3.89 19.81
N SER A 11 -11.68 3.48 19.82
CA SER A 11 -12.81 4.38 20.07
C SER A 11 -12.78 5.09 21.44
N THR A 12 -11.98 4.59 22.38
CA THR A 12 -11.80 5.17 23.72
C THR A 12 -10.59 6.10 23.80
N GLY A 13 -9.80 6.18 22.73
CA GLY A 13 -8.59 7.00 22.65
C GLY A 13 -7.32 6.31 23.16
N HIS A 14 -7.35 4.99 23.42
CA HIS A 14 -6.13 4.28 23.79
C HIS A 14 -5.30 3.93 22.55
N LEU A 15 -3.98 4.09 22.70
CA LEU A 15 -3.00 3.76 21.69
C LEU A 15 -2.58 2.29 21.82
N HIS A 16 -2.69 1.54 20.73
CA HIS A 16 -2.24 0.15 20.63
C HIS A 16 -1.16 0.04 19.56
N SER A 17 0.01 -0.50 19.90
CA SER A 17 1.06 -0.68 18.90
C SER A 17 0.67 -1.71 17.85
N VAL A 18 0.96 -1.42 16.59
CA VAL A 18 0.76 -2.36 15.47
C VAL A 18 1.76 -3.52 15.55
N GLU A 19 3.00 -3.25 15.97
CA GLU A 19 4.02 -4.28 16.11
C GLU A 19 3.85 -5.07 17.42
N PRO A 20 3.72 -6.40 17.36
CA PRO A 20 3.64 -7.21 18.56
C PRO A 20 4.98 -7.13 19.32
N LYS A 21 4.90 -6.74 20.60
CA LYS A 21 6.00 -6.55 21.58
C LYS A 21 6.60 -5.14 21.65
N GLN A 22 6.10 -4.16 20.89
CA GLN A 22 6.56 -2.79 21.06
C GLN A 22 5.77 -2.07 22.16
N THR A 23 6.46 -1.68 23.23
CA THR A 23 5.87 -1.01 24.38
C THR A 23 5.91 0.51 24.21
N ILE A 24 4.75 1.16 24.27
CA ILE A 24 4.65 2.61 24.32
C ILE A 24 5.12 3.08 25.70
N LYS A 25 6.19 3.86 25.74
CA LYS A 25 6.76 4.38 27.00
C LYS A 25 5.89 5.50 27.56
N PRO A 26 5.77 5.63 28.89
CA PRO A 26 5.13 6.80 29.50
C PRO A 26 5.95 8.06 29.22
N GLY A 27 5.28 9.15 28.86
CA GLY A 27 5.93 10.44 28.60
C GLY A 27 5.20 11.31 27.58
N ARG A 28 5.91 12.31 27.06
CA ARG A 28 5.43 13.15 25.95
C ARG A 28 5.70 12.45 24.63
N ALA A 29 4.68 12.36 23.79
CA ALA A 29 4.75 11.83 22.44
C ALA A 29 4.21 12.85 21.43
N LEU A 30 4.56 12.67 20.16
CA LEU A 30 3.95 13.36 19.03
C LEU A 30 3.06 12.36 18.30
N LEU A 31 1.87 12.79 17.91
CA LEU A 31 0.91 11.99 17.18
C LEU A 31 0.76 12.58 15.78
N THR A 32 0.93 11.74 14.78
CA THR A 32 0.79 12.09 13.37
C THR A 32 -0.31 11.21 12.78
N TRP A 33 -1.32 11.83 12.18
CA TRP A 33 -2.31 11.09 11.41
C TRP A 33 -1.73 10.75 10.04
N LEU A 34 -1.77 9.47 9.69
CA LEU A 34 -1.49 9.03 8.34
C LEU A 34 -2.75 9.30 7.51
N GLU A 35 -2.60 10.12 6.47
CA GLU A 35 -3.68 10.22 5.48
C GLU A 35 -3.77 8.88 4.73
N PRO A 36 -4.99 8.44 4.37
CA PRO A 36 -5.14 7.24 3.55
C PRO A 36 -4.34 7.44 2.27
N ASP A 37 -3.61 6.39 1.87
CA ASP A 37 -2.71 6.40 0.73
C ASP A 37 -3.48 6.36 -0.60
N ALA A 38 -4.51 7.20 -0.75
CA ALA A 38 -5.34 7.28 -1.95
C ALA A 38 -4.59 7.94 -3.12
N ALA A 39 -3.45 8.60 -2.86
CA ALA A 39 -2.67 9.30 -3.87
C ALA A 39 -1.48 8.49 -4.42
N HIS A 40 -1.11 7.38 -3.79
CA HIS A 40 0.05 6.57 -4.15
C HIS A 40 -0.29 5.09 -4.36
N GLU A 41 -1.49 4.74 -4.84
CA GLU A 41 -1.70 3.37 -5.30
C GLU A 41 -0.81 3.14 -6.53
N PRO A 42 0.31 2.39 -6.42
CA PRO A 42 1.17 2.13 -7.56
C PRO A 42 0.40 1.37 -8.66
N ALA A 43 -0.70 0.69 -8.29
CA ALA A 43 -1.62 0.05 -9.23
C ALA A 43 -2.30 1.08 -10.16
N LEU A 44 -2.82 2.20 -9.64
CA LEU A 44 -3.47 3.24 -10.44
C LEU A 44 -2.46 3.99 -11.34
N MET A 45 -1.24 4.20 -10.84
CA MET A 45 -0.18 4.82 -11.65
C MET A 45 0.37 3.85 -12.72
N ALA A 46 0.43 2.55 -12.41
CA ALA A 46 0.85 1.51 -13.34
C ALA A 46 -0.20 1.27 -14.43
N GLU A 47 -1.49 1.33 -14.12
CA GLU A 47 -2.58 1.20 -15.08
C GLU A 47 -2.43 2.21 -16.23
N ALA A 48 -2.31 3.49 -15.91
CA ALA A 48 -2.14 4.54 -16.93
C ALA A 48 -0.82 4.42 -17.73
N ALA A 49 0.24 3.87 -17.13
CA ALA A 49 1.51 3.64 -17.81
C ALA A 49 1.49 2.40 -18.71
N LEU A 50 0.77 1.35 -18.30
CA LEU A 50 0.68 0.08 -19.02
C LEU A 50 -0.40 0.10 -20.11
N GLU A 51 -1.44 0.94 -19.98
CA GLU A 51 -2.50 1.10 -20.98
C GLU A 51 -1.97 1.40 -22.39
N GLN A 52 -0.86 2.16 -22.52
CA GLN A 52 -0.30 2.50 -23.83
C GLN A 52 0.43 1.35 -24.50
N GLU A 53 0.97 0.41 -23.72
CA GLU A 53 1.79 -0.69 -24.22
C GLU A 53 0.99 -1.99 -24.36
N TRP A 54 0.03 -2.23 -23.45
CA TRP A 54 -0.81 -3.43 -23.36
C TRP A 54 -1.77 -3.63 -24.55
N LEU A 55 -2.18 -2.54 -25.20
CA LEU A 55 -3.12 -2.55 -26.34
C LEU A 55 -2.42 -2.77 -27.70
N ASN A 56 -1.14 -3.13 -27.72
CA ASN A 56 -0.44 -3.40 -28.97
C ASN A 56 -0.92 -4.74 -29.57
N PRO A 57 -1.35 -4.78 -30.84
CA PRO A 57 -1.78 -6.03 -31.52
C PRO A 57 -0.72 -7.15 -31.52
N GLU A 58 0.55 -6.83 -31.27
CA GLU A 58 1.61 -7.83 -31.05
C GLU A 58 1.38 -8.68 -29.79
N GLU A 59 0.88 -8.09 -28.70
CA GLU A 59 0.60 -8.82 -27.46
C GLU A 59 -0.63 -9.72 -27.61
N ASP A 60 -1.68 -9.25 -28.28
CA ASP A 60 -2.85 -10.08 -28.59
C ASP A 60 -2.43 -11.34 -29.39
N ALA A 61 -1.54 -11.18 -30.38
CA ALA A 61 -1.00 -12.31 -31.14
C ALA A 61 -0.15 -13.25 -30.27
N ALA A 62 0.68 -12.71 -29.36
CA ALA A 62 1.47 -13.51 -28.43
C ALA A 62 0.59 -14.33 -27.47
N TRP A 63 -0.54 -13.77 -27.03
CA TRP A 63 -1.49 -14.44 -26.14
C TRP A 63 -2.34 -15.50 -26.87
N GLU A 64 -2.67 -15.30 -28.15
CA GLU A 64 -3.32 -16.33 -28.98
C GLU A 64 -2.50 -17.63 -29.06
N HIS A 65 -1.17 -17.54 -29.00
CA HIS A 65 -0.27 -18.69 -29.04
C HIS A 65 -0.20 -19.47 -27.70
N LEU A 66 -0.70 -18.92 -26.61
CA LEU A 66 -0.63 -19.51 -25.27
C LEU A 66 -1.94 -20.18 -24.82
N GLN A 67 -2.98 -20.21 -25.67
CA GLN A 67 -4.22 -20.89 -25.33
C GLN A 67 -4.02 -22.42 -25.27
N PRO A 68 -4.41 -23.08 -24.17
CA PRO A 68 -4.29 -24.52 -24.05
C PRO A 68 -5.30 -25.21 -24.97
N GLY A 69 -4.81 -25.85 -26.03
CA GLY A 69 -5.65 -26.64 -26.94
C GLY A 69 -5.33 -26.55 -28.44
N LYS A 70 -4.15 -26.08 -28.85
CA LYS A 70 -3.63 -26.29 -30.21
C LYS A 70 -2.72 -27.51 -30.28
#